data_AF-A0A3C0MF07-F1
#
_entry.id   AF-A0A3C0MF07-F1
#
_cell.length_a   1.000
_cell.length_b   1.000
_cell.length_c   1.000
_cell.angle_alpha   90.00
_cell.angle_beta   90.00
_cell.angle_gamma   90.00
#
_symmetry.space_group_name_H-M   'P 1'
#
loop_
_entity.id
_entity.type
_entity.pdbx_description
1 polymer ?
#
loop_
_entity_poly.entity_id
_entity_poly.type
_entity_poly.pdbx_seq_one_letter_code
_entity_poly.pdbx_strand_id
1 'polypeptide(L)' 'KAQQVKNTVIVPVGSKGGFFPKRLPPASAGRDAYQAAGVSAYKTFIRSLLDVTDNLDVNGKILPPKDVIRRDGDDPY' A
#
# COMPACT_ATOMS: atom_id res chain seq x y z
N LYS A 1 -20.83 22.68 23.74
CA LYS A 1 -21.79 21.64 23.33
C LYS A 1 -21.03 20.65 22.46
N ALA A 2 -20.53 19.58 23.09
CA ALA A 2 -19.78 18.53 22.42
C ALA A 2 -20.75 17.65 21.62
N GLN A 3 -20.38 17.28 20.40
CA GLN A 3 -20.86 16.06 19.77
C GLN A 3 -19.73 15.49 18.94
N GLN A 4 -18.89 14.68 19.59
CA GLN A 4 -18.23 13.60 18.89
C GLN A 4 -19.33 12.59 18.51
N VAL A 5 -19.48 12.30 17.22
CA VAL A 5 -19.89 10.96 16.80
C VAL A 5 -18.80 10.45 15.88
N LYS A 6 -17.98 9.58 16.47
CA LYS A 6 -16.91 8.82 15.84
C LYS A 6 -17.53 7.93 14.75
N ASN A 7 -17.08 8.06 13.50
CA ASN A 7 -17.09 6.99 12.49
C ASN A 7 -16.24 7.31 11.24
N THR A 8 -15.08 7.94 11.41
CA THR A 8 -13.95 7.69 10.49
C THR A 8 -12.66 7.82 11.30
N VAL A 9 -12.27 6.69 11.87
CA VAL A 9 -10.97 6.51 12.52
C VAL A 9 -9.92 6.50 11.40
N ILE A 10 -9.06 7.53 11.44
CA ILE A 10 -7.84 7.74 10.67
C ILE A 10 -8.03 7.86 9.14
N VAL A 11 -8.20 9.09 8.66
CA VAL A 11 -7.70 9.46 7.34
C VAL A 11 -6.43 10.28 7.60
N PRO A 12 -5.21 9.72 7.43
CA PRO A 12 -4.09 10.61 7.21
C PRO A 12 -4.40 11.33 5.90
N VAL A 13 -4.02 12.59 5.74
CA VAL A 13 -4.16 13.32 4.48
C VAL A 13 -3.40 12.59 3.37
N GLY A 14 -4.04 11.56 2.81
CA GLY A 14 -3.44 10.59 1.92
C GLY A 14 -3.24 11.21 0.56
N SER A 15 -2.09 10.93 -0.03
CA SER A 15 -1.82 11.17 -1.44
C SER A 15 -2.99 10.65 -2.29
N LYS A 16 -3.63 11.54 -3.05
CA LYS A 16 -4.67 11.18 -4.03
C LYS A 16 -4.02 10.49 -5.23
N GLY A 17 -3.63 9.23 -5.07
CA GLY A 17 -3.06 8.40 -6.12
C GLY A 17 -4.09 7.42 -6.68
N GLY A 18 -4.13 7.26 -8.00
CA GLY A 18 -4.90 6.21 -8.68
C GLY A 18 -4.04 5.00 -9.00
N PHE A 19 -4.58 3.79 -8.84
CA PHE A 19 -3.93 2.54 -9.25
C PHE A 19 -4.50 2.07 -10.59
N PHE A 20 -3.63 1.82 -11.58
CA PHE A 20 -4.02 1.31 -12.90
C PHE A 20 -3.07 0.17 -13.34
N PRO A 21 -3.49 -1.10 -13.26
CA PRO A 21 -2.66 -2.23 -13.66
C PRO A 21 -2.58 -2.36 -15.19
N LYS A 22 -1.36 -2.26 -15.74
CA LYS A 22 -1.10 -2.23 -17.19
C LYS A 22 -1.17 -3.60 -17.89
N ARG A 23 -1.12 -4.71 -17.15
CA ARG A 23 -1.01 -6.08 -17.68
C ARG A 23 -2.23 -6.93 -17.30
N LEU A 24 -3.42 -6.35 -17.45
CA LEU A 24 -4.67 -7.10 -17.26
C LEU A 24 -4.91 -8.05 -18.44
N PRO A 25 -5.60 -9.19 -18.21
CA PRO A 25 -5.92 -10.11 -19.28
C PRO A 25 -6.89 -9.47 -20.30
N PRO A 26 -6.89 -9.96 -21.56
CA PRO A 26 -7.81 -9.46 -22.58
C PRO A 26 -9.27 -9.72 -22.19
N ALA A 27 -10.20 -8.94 -22.75
CA ALA A 27 -11.63 -9.06 -22.43
C ALA A 27 -12.21 -10.47 -22.70
N SER A 28 -11.63 -11.21 -23.64
CA SER A 28 -11.98 -12.60 -23.95
C SER A 28 -11.74 -13.58 -22.79
N ALA A 29 -10.91 -13.22 -21.81
CA ALA A 29 -10.68 -14.03 -20.61
C ALA A 29 -11.84 -13.99 -19.60
N GLY A 30 -12.83 -13.12 -19.80
CA GLY A 30 -14.00 -13.01 -18.94
C GLY A 30 -13.79 -12.17 -17.68
N ARG A 31 -14.91 -11.87 -17.01
CA ARG A 31 -14.97 -10.96 -15.85
C ARG A 31 -14.16 -11.47 -14.66
N ASP A 32 -14.24 -12.76 -14.36
CA ASP A 32 -13.62 -13.35 -13.18
C ASP A 32 -12.09 -13.30 -13.28
N ALA A 33 -11.54 -13.62 -14.45
CA ALA A 33 -10.11 -13.52 -14.71
C ALA A 33 -9.61 -12.07 -14.59
N TYR A 34 -10.38 -11.11 -15.10
CA TYR A 34 -10.07 -9.69 -15.00
C TYR A 34 -10.05 -9.22 -13.53
N GLN A 35 -11.05 -9.61 -12.74
CA GLN A 35 -11.12 -9.26 -11.32
C GLN A 35 -9.99 -9.91 -10.51
N ALA A 36 -9.71 -11.19 -10.73
CA ALA A 36 -8.62 -11.89 -10.06
C ALA A 36 -7.26 -11.25 -10.37
N ALA A 37 -7.01 -10.90 -11.63
CA ALA A 37 -5.80 -10.19 -12.04
C ALA A 37 -5.69 -8.80 -11.39
N GLY A 38 -6.80 -8.05 -11.29
CA GLY A 38 -6.84 -6.77 -10.59
C GLY A 38 -6.47 -6.87 -9.11
N VAL A 39 -7.04 -7.85 -8.41
CA VAL A 39 -6.70 -8.11 -6.99
C VAL A 39 -5.24 -8.52 -6.84
N SER A 40 -4.74 -9.38 -7.72
CA SER A 40 -3.33 -9.80 -7.70
C SER A 40 -2.40 -8.61 -7.92
N ALA A 41 -2.68 -7.77 -8.92
CA ALA A 41 -1.87 -6.62 -9.24
C ALA A 41 -1.86 -5.60 -8.09
N TYR A 42 -3.01 -5.37 -7.44
CA TYR A 42 -3.09 -4.48 -6.29
C TYR A 42 -2.29 -5.01 -5.09
N LYS A 43 -2.38 -6.32 -4.81
CA LYS A 43 -1.56 -6.95 -3.76
C LYS A 43 -0.07 -6.80 -4.03
N THR A 44 0.37 -7.01 -5.28
CA THR A 44 1.78 -6.79 -5.66
C THR A 44 2.19 -5.34 -5.51
N PHE A 45 1.33 -4.39 -5.91
CA PHE A 45 1.60 -2.97 -5.74
C PHE A 45 1.82 -2.60 -4.27
N ILE A 46 0.91 -2.99 -3.37
CA ILE A 46 1.07 -2.71 -1.94
C ILE A 46 2.32 -3.40 -1.36
N ARG A 47 2.58 -4.66 -1.72
CA ARG A 47 3.81 -5.36 -1.30
C ARG A 47 5.06 -4.62 -1.74
N SER A 48 5.10 -4.15 -2.98
CA SER A 48 6.27 -3.42 -3.49
C SER A 48 6.51 -2.09 -2.78
N LEU A 49 5.46 -1.44 -2.26
CA LEU A 49 5.63 -0.26 -1.41
C LEU A 49 6.25 -0.67 -0.07
N LEU A 50 5.71 -1.71 0.57
CA LEU A 50 6.21 -2.19 1.87
C LEU A 50 7.64 -2.75 1.77
N ASP A 51 8.04 -3.32 0.65
CA ASP A 51 9.41 -3.84 0.43
C ASP A 51 10.47 -2.74 0.47
N VAL A 52 10.08 -1.47 0.26
CA VAL A 52 10.99 -0.31 0.28
C VAL A 52 10.80 0.62 1.46
N THR A 53 9.85 0.32 2.36
CA THR A 53 9.56 1.14 3.54
C THR A 53 10.30 0.59 4.77
N ASP A 54 10.66 1.43 5.74
CA ASP A 54 11.22 0.92 6.98
C ASP A 54 10.17 0.11 7.77
N ASN A 55 10.61 -0.90 8.51
CA ASN A 55 9.76 -1.67 9.41
C ASN A 55 10.09 -1.36 10.88
N LEU A 56 9.23 -1.78 11.82
CA LEU A 56 9.47 -1.65 13.25
C LEU A 56 9.63 -3.04 13.89
N ASP A 57 10.64 -3.19 14.75
CA ASP A 57 10.74 -4.37 15.60
C ASP A 57 9.73 -4.31 16.77
N VAL A 58 9.66 -5.38 17.55
CA VAL A 58 8.75 -5.49 18.70
C VAL A 58 8.99 -4.44 19.80
N ASN A 59 10.14 -3.78 19.78
CA ASN A 59 10.53 -2.72 20.72
C ASN A 59 10.41 -1.32 20.10
N GLY A 60 9.90 -1.21 18.86
CA GLY A 60 9.75 0.04 18.14
C GLY A 60 11.04 0.55 17.49
N LYS A 61 12.07 -0.28 17.35
CA LYS A 61 13.30 0.08 16.62
C LYS A 61 13.05 -0.01 15.12
N ILE A 62 13.52 1.01 14.40
CA ILE A 62 13.47 1.09 12.94
C ILE A 62 14.42 0.07 12.30
N LEU A 63 13.86 -0.71 11.37
CA LEU A 63 14.51 -1.76 10.61
C LEU A 63 14.43 -1.40 9.11
N PRO A 64 15.51 -0.81 8.54
CA PRO A 64 15.54 -0.50 7.12
C PRO A 64 15.60 -1.75 6.24
N PRO A 65 15.06 -1.70 5.01
CA PRO A 65 15.20 -2.78 4.05
C PRO A 65 16.67 -2.99 3.66
N LYS A 66 17.08 -4.26 3.50
CA LYS A 66 18.49 -4.64 3.30
C LYS A 66 19.12 -4.07 2.02
N ASP A 67 18.34 -4.02 0.93
CA ASP A 67 18.83 -3.68 -0.41
C ASP A 67 18.33 -2.31 -0.89
N VAL A 68 18.00 -1.42 0.05
CA VAL A 68 17.47 -0.08 -0.23
C VAL A 68 18.46 0.99 0.24
N ILE A 69 18.92 1.82 -0.71
CA ILE A 69 19.71 3.00 -0.39
C ILE A 69 18.75 4.11 0.02
N ARG A 70 18.77 4.47 1.30
CA ARG A 70 17.99 5.56 1.88
C ARG A 70 18.73 6.89 1.71
N ARG A 71 18.11 7.85 1.04
CA ARG A 71 18.65 9.23 0.91
C ARG A 71 18.05 10.19 1.94
N ASP A 72 16.83 9.89 2.39
CA ASP A 72 16.09 10.65 3.39
C ASP A 72 16.20 10.00 4.77
N GLY A 73 15.48 10.55 5.76
CA GLY A 73 15.43 10.06 7.14
C GLY A 73 14.70 8.71 7.28
N ASP A 74 14.32 8.37 8.51
CA ASP A 74 13.52 7.18 8.78
C ASP A 74 12.09 7.37 8.26
N ASP A 75 11.58 6.34 7.58
CA ASP A 75 10.26 6.29 6.96
C ASP A 75 9.58 4.95 7.28
N PRO A 76 9.18 4.72 8.55
CA PRO A 76 8.39 3.56 8.92
C PRO A 76 6.93 3.72 8.48
N TYR A 77 6.33 2.63 7.97
CA TYR A 77 4.89 2.58 7.62
C TYR A 77 3.98 2.43 8.84
#